data_AF-A0A5J4PHM4-F1
#
_entry.id   AF-A0A5J4PHM4-F1
#
_cell.length_a   1.000
_cell.length_b   1.000
_cell.length_c   1.000
_cell.angle_alpha   90.00
_cell.angle_beta   90.00
_cell.angle_gamma   90.00
#
_symmetry.space_group_name_H-M   'P 1'
#
loop_
_entity.id
_entity.type
_entity.pdbx_description
1 polymer ?
#
loop_
_entity_poly.entity_id
_entity_poly.type
_entity_poly.pdbx_seq_one_letter_code
_entity_poly.pdbx_strand_id
1 'polypeptide(L)' 'DVFMESYAQMINKFTKEFANEFCTDSGQIDWKKLVEFNSSKK' A
#
# COMPACT_ATOMS: atom_id res chain seq x y z
N ASP A 1 -17.80 17.55 -5.12
CA ASP A 1 -18.12 16.11 -5.14
C ASP A 1 -17.14 15.28 -5.96
N VAL A 2 -16.96 15.55 -7.26
CA VAL A 2 -16.01 14.81 -8.13
C VAL A 2 -14.58 14.71 -7.58
N PHE A 3 -14.07 15.79 -6.97
CA PHE A 3 -12.75 15.79 -6.32
C PHE A 3 -12.68 14.82 -5.13
N MET A 4 -13.69 14.83 -4.26
CA MET A 4 -13.72 13.96 -3.07
C MET A 4 -13.86 12.49 -3.45
N GLU A 5 -14.66 12.20 -4.48
CA GLU A 5 -14.81 10.85 -5.03
C GLU A 5 -13.50 10.33 -5.61
N SER A 6 -12.84 11.14 -6.45
CA SER A 6 -11.55 10.79 -7.05
C SER A 6 -10.46 10.61 -5.99
N TYR A 7 -10.48 11.43 -4.93
CA TYR A 7 -9.57 11.30 -3.80
C TYR A 7 -9.79 9.98 -3.04
N ALA A 8 -11.04 9.64 -2.73
CA ALA A 8 -11.37 8.36 -2.07
C ALA A 8 -10.94 7.16 -2.93
N GLN A 9 -11.15 7.21 -4.25
CA GLN A 9 -10.69 6.18 -5.17
C GLN A 9 -9.17 6.01 -5.15
N MET A 10 -8.42 7.12 -5.11
CA MET A 10 -6.96 7.09 -5.04
C MET A 10 -6.47 6.41 -3.75
N ILE A 11 -7.07 6.76 -2.60
CA ILE A 11 -6.74 6.13 -1.32
C ILE A 11 -7.03 4.62 -1.37
N ASN A 12 -8.21 4.22 -1.85
CA ASN A 12 -8.59 2.81 -1.94
C ASN A 12 -7.64 2.02 -2.85
N LYS A 13 -7.27 2.61 -4.00
CA LYS A 13 -6.32 2.00 -4.93
C LYS A 13 -4.96 1.80 -4.26
N PHE A 14 -4.43 2.85 -3.62
CA PHE A 14 -3.18 2.78 -2.88
C PHE A 14 -3.22 1.74 -1.76
N THR A 15 -4.25 1.75 -0.92
CA THR A 15 -4.38 0.78 0.18
C THR A 15 -4.47 -0.65 -0.34
N LYS A 16 -5.18 -0.89 -1.44
CA LYS A 16 -5.28 -2.22 -2.06
C LYS A 16 -3.95 -2.68 -2.63
N GLU A 17 -3.25 -1.83 -3.37
CA GLU A 17 -1.92 -2.13 -3.93
C GLU A 17 -0.92 -2.39 -2.80
N PHE A 18 -0.91 -1.56 -1.77
CA PHE A 18 -0.08 -1.75 -0.59
C PHE A 18 -0.37 -3.07 0.12
N ALA A 19 -1.64 -3.39 0.38
CA ALA A 19 -2.01 -4.63 1.06
C ALA A 19 -1.63 -5.87 0.25
N ASN A 20 -1.85 -5.84 -1.07
CA ASN A 20 -1.50 -6.96 -1.95
C ASN A 20 0.01 -7.21 -2.01
N GLU A 21 0.82 -6.16 -1.86
CA GLU A 21 2.27 -6.27 -2.02
C GLU A 21 3.03 -6.39 -0.70
N PHE A 22 2.55 -5.76 0.38
CA PHE A 22 3.26 -5.64 1.65
C PHE A 22 2.52 -6.26 2.83
N CYS A 23 1.40 -6.98 2.64
CA CYS A 23 0.78 -7.78 3.68
C CYS A 23 0.87 -9.28 3.39
N THR A 24 0.93 -10.08 4.45
CA THR A 24 0.85 -11.54 4.41
C THR A 24 -0.57 -12.02 4.15
N ASP A 25 -0.75 -13.30 3.80
CA ASP A 25 -2.08 -13.92 3.64
C ASP A 25 -2.93 -13.86 4.92
N SER A 26 -2.29 -13.74 6.10
CA SER A 26 -2.95 -13.53 7.39
C SER A 26 -3.35 -12.08 7.65
N GLY A 27 -3.05 -11.15 6.73
CA GLY A 27 -3.38 -9.73 6.82
C GLY A 27 -2.40 -8.88 7.65
N GLN A 28 -1.26 -9.44 8.06
CA GLN A 28 -0.23 -8.70 8.80
C GLN A 28 0.72 -8.00 7.82
N ILE A 29 1.27 -6.85 8.19
CA ILE A 29 2.27 -6.17 7.36
C ILE A 29 3.59 -6.96 7.37
N ASP A 30 4.11 -7.27 6.19
CA ASP A 30 5.46 -7.78 5.98
C ASP A 30 6.46 -6.61 6.07
N TRP A 31 6.82 -6.27 7.31
CA TRP A 31 7.77 -5.20 7.61
C TRP A 31 9.15 -5.43 7.00
N LYS A 32 9.58 -6.69 6.85
CA LYS A 32 10.89 -7.00 6.28
C LYS A 32 10.92 -6.56 4.81
N LYS A 33 9.92 -7.00 4.03
CA LYS A 33 9.79 -6.60 2.62
C LYS A 33 9.65 -5.09 2.47
N LEU A 34 8.86 -4.44 3.33
CA LEU A 34 8.66 -2.99 3.28
C LEU A 34 9.95 -2.21 3.58
N VAL A 35 10.72 -2.63 4.59
CA VAL A 35 12.01 -1.99 4.93
C VAL A 35 13.03 -2.22 3.83
N GLU A 36 13.12 -3.43 3.26
CA GLU A 36 13.99 -3.75 2.13
C GLU A 36 13.68 -2.88 0.92
N PHE A 37 12.42 -2.73 0.53
CA PHE A 37 11.99 -1.87 -0.59
C PHE A 37 12.39 -0.40 -0.40
N ASN A 38 12.19 0.15 0.80
CA ASN A 38 12.53 1.55 1.08
C ASN A 38 14.04 1.78 1.20
N SER A 39 14.78 0.77 1.65
CA SER A 39 16.22 0.85 1.89
C SER A 39 17.06 0.39 0.71
N SER A 40 16.48 -0.29 -0.29
CA SER A 40 17.18 -0.75 -1.50
C SER A 40 17.45 0.37 -2.51
N LYS A 41 16.97 1.59 -2.24
CA LYS A 41 17.35 2.78 -3.00
C LYS A 41 18.66 3.34 -2.46
N LYS A 42 19.74 3.12 -3.22
CA LYS A 42 20.91 3.99 -3.25
C LYS A 42 20.73 5.05 -4.33
#